data_AF-A0A7Y5VZS8-F1
#
_entry.id   AF-A0A7Y5VZS8-F1
#
_cell.length_a   1.000
_cell.length_b   1.000
_cell.length_c   1.000
_cell.angle_alpha   90.00
_cell.angle_beta   90.00
_cell.angle_gamma   90.00
#
_symmetry.space_group_name_H-M   'P 1'
#
loop_
_entity.id
_entity.type
_entity.pdbx_description
1 polymer ?
#
loop_
_entity_poly.entity_id
_entity_poly.type
_entity_poly.pdbx_seq_one_letter_code
_entity_poly.pdbx_strand_id
1 'polypeptide(L)'
;MQTRQNSPARMLLAAAAFSGATLLGATSVWAQVATPRPSSDSTQPASAAHAAMDKAAKLLEQGQVVRARTALASLLNDDTGGQLLSNRERQRLNSLVSSISRQTQSMDPVELSLQRAENDADQGNIRSAEAHLQSVVRSRKANTEQNARVEAVRSTCQSTKSTMAPKVDGLLTAAESHLRDGRVADAKNDLTSIGRSGLVLEGDQLASFNSLTDRIDQIDASNLDKVALGVLESQPGVVKKRPIDPYRDNEDAKPSDAPAEAPAAETPAEPAAPEATQPPAEPPAQPPA
;
A
#
# COMPACT_ATOMS: atom_id res chain seq x y z
N MET A 1 15.68 -1.88 25.65
CA MET A 1 14.37 -1.28 25.33
C MET A 1 14.60 -0.21 24.26
N GLN A 2 14.32 -0.52 23.00
CA GLN A 2 14.42 0.44 21.89
C GLN A 2 13.00 0.85 21.50
N THR A 3 12.70 2.14 21.61
CA THR A 3 11.44 2.75 21.22
C THR A 3 11.37 2.87 19.70
N ARG A 4 10.43 2.16 19.08
CA ARG A 4 10.10 2.32 17.66
C ARG A 4 9.36 3.65 17.47
N GLN A 5 9.99 4.54 16.72
CA GLN A 5 9.43 5.83 16.32
C GLN A 5 8.58 5.63 15.05
N ASN A 6 7.29 5.92 15.13
CA ASN A 6 6.37 5.88 13.99
C ASN A 6 6.38 7.24 13.28
N SER A 7 6.80 7.28 12.01
CA SER A 7 6.75 8.48 11.18
C SER A 7 5.38 8.63 10.49
N PRO A 8 4.79 9.84 10.44
CA PRO A 8 3.54 10.09 9.75
C PRO A 8 3.75 10.36 8.24
N ALA A 9 3.09 9.56 7.40
CA ALA A 9 3.05 9.76 5.95
C ALA A 9 2.21 11.00 5.57
N ARG A 10 2.83 11.96 4.90
CA ARG A 10 2.17 13.04 4.16
C ARG A 10 2.83 13.16 2.78
N MET A 11 2.13 12.70 1.76
CA MET A 11 2.46 12.91 0.35
C MET A 11 1.67 14.12 -0.16
N LEU A 12 2.35 15.08 -0.79
CA LEU A 12 1.79 16.10 -1.67
C LEU A 12 2.54 16.01 -3.00
N LEU A 13 1.83 15.89 -4.11
CA LEU A 13 2.35 15.55 -5.43
C LEU A 13 2.25 16.80 -6.33
N ALA A 14 3.39 17.35 -6.73
CA ALA A 14 3.43 18.49 -7.66
C ALA A 14 3.64 17.99 -9.10
N ALA A 15 2.66 18.26 -9.96
CA ALA A 15 2.69 17.94 -11.39
C ALA A 15 3.46 19.01 -12.18
N ALA A 16 4.50 18.61 -12.93
CA ALA A 16 5.21 19.47 -13.86
C ALA A 16 5.02 18.99 -15.30
N ALA A 17 4.51 19.87 -16.15
CA ALA A 17 4.30 19.67 -17.58
C ALA A 17 5.63 19.76 -18.33
N PHE A 18 5.95 18.76 -19.15
CA PHE A 18 7.13 18.75 -20.00
C PHE A 18 6.72 18.91 -21.47
N SER A 19 6.97 20.09 -22.03
CA SER A 19 6.86 20.38 -23.46
C SER A 19 8.17 20.01 -24.16
N GLY A 20 8.19 18.90 -24.88
CA GLY A 20 9.34 18.45 -25.67
C GLY A 20 9.22 18.86 -27.13
N ALA A 21 10.08 19.79 -27.57
CA ALA A 21 10.30 20.14 -28.96
C ALA A 21 11.28 19.15 -29.64
N THR A 22 10.98 18.88 -30.90
CA THR A 22 11.59 17.99 -31.89
C THR A 22 13.04 18.28 -32.28
N LEU A 23 13.74 17.29 -32.89
CA LEU A 23 14.36 17.40 -34.24
C LEU A 23 14.91 16.05 -34.79
N LEU A 24 14.42 15.73 -36.00
CA LEU A 24 15.03 15.09 -37.20
C LEU A 24 15.64 13.67 -37.20
N GLY A 25 15.06 12.80 -38.02
CA GLY A 25 15.71 11.60 -38.57
C GLY A 25 14.84 10.77 -39.55
N ALA A 26 14.99 11.04 -40.86
CA ALA A 26 14.72 10.24 -42.07
C ALA A 26 13.36 9.51 -42.30
N THR A 27 12.90 9.68 -43.55
CA THR A 27 11.60 9.33 -44.15
C THR A 27 11.42 7.85 -44.51
N SER A 28 10.27 7.28 -44.12
CA SER A 28 9.61 6.21 -44.86
C SER A 28 8.15 6.59 -45.05
N VAL A 29 7.82 7.03 -46.26
CA VAL A 29 6.50 7.53 -46.67
C VAL A 29 5.52 6.35 -46.73
N TRP A 30 4.70 6.21 -45.69
CA TRP A 30 3.43 5.49 -45.75
C TRP A 30 2.33 6.52 -45.97
N ALA A 31 1.56 6.36 -47.04
CA ALA A 31 0.45 7.23 -47.38
C ALA A 31 -0.55 7.29 -46.22
N GLN A 32 -0.49 8.37 -45.43
CA GLN A 32 -1.48 8.68 -44.41
C GLN A 32 -2.75 9.16 -45.12
N VAL A 33 -3.73 8.26 -45.23
CA VAL A 33 -5.13 8.65 -45.37
C VAL A 33 -5.44 9.58 -44.21
N ALA A 34 -5.69 10.85 -44.53
CA ALA A 34 -6.03 11.89 -43.56
C ALA A 34 -7.40 11.58 -42.92
N THR A 35 -7.40 10.74 -41.90
CA THR A 35 -8.54 10.62 -40.98
C THR A 35 -8.66 11.94 -40.21
N PRO A 36 -9.82 12.61 -40.24
CA PRO A 36 -10.04 13.85 -39.51
C PRO A 36 -9.76 13.61 -38.02
N ARG A 37 -8.79 14.37 -37.48
CA ARG A 37 -8.40 14.36 -36.08
C ARG A 37 -9.59 14.87 -35.27
N PRO A 38 -10.23 14.05 -34.42
CA PRO A 38 -11.35 14.52 -33.61
C PRO A 38 -10.84 15.62 -32.67
N SER A 39 -11.48 16.79 -32.72
CA SER A 39 -11.24 17.88 -31.80
C SER A 39 -11.35 17.35 -30.36
N SER A 40 -10.30 17.50 -29.57
CA SER A 40 -10.27 17.11 -28.17
C SER A 40 -11.16 18.07 -27.37
N ASP A 41 -12.43 17.72 -27.29
CA ASP A 41 -13.44 18.41 -26.49
C ASP A 41 -13.09 18.23 -25.00
N SER A 42 -12.76 19.33 -24.32
CA SER A 42 -12.19 19.38 -22.97
C SER A 42 -13.19 19.10 -21.83
N THR A 43 -14.31 18.43 -22.12
CA THR A 43 -15.41 18.13 -21.20
C THR A 43 -15.22 16.80 -20.41
N GLN A 44 -14.03 16.20 -20.49
CA GLN A 44 -13.81 14.80 -20.09
C GLN A 44 -13.57 14.47 -18.57
N PRO A 45 -13.30 15.40 -17.63
CA PRO A 45 -12.97 15.00 -16.24
C PRO A 45 -14.19 14.57 -15.41
N ALA A 46 -15.36 15.18 -15.60
CA ALA A 46 -16.57 14.85 -14.83
C ALA A 46 -17.09 13.43 -15.13
N SER A 47 -16.90 12.95 -16.35
CA SER A 47 -17.28 11.59 -16.77
C SER A 47 -16.43 10.51 -16.09
N ALA A 48 -15.13 10.76 -15.90
CA ALA A 48 -14.21 9.79 -15.30
C ALA A 48 -14.52 9.54 -13.82
N ALA A 49 -14.84 10.60 -13.05
CA ALA A 49 -15.21 10.47 -11.64
C ALA A 49 -16.49 9.65 -11.43
N HIS A 50 -17.51 9.88 -12.26
CA HIS A 50 -18.73 9.07 -12.25
C HIS A 50 -18.45 7.60 -12.56
N ALA A 51 -17.68 7.33 -13.62
CA ALA A 51 -17.31 5.96 -13.97
C ALA A 51 -16.54 5.25 -12.85
N ALA A 52 -15.65 5.95 -12.14
CA ALA A 52 -14.92 5.40 -11.00
C ALA A 52 -15.85 5.07 -9.82
N MET A 53 -16.80 5.95 -9.49
CA MET A 53 -17.79 5.71 -8.43
C MET A 53 -18.73 4.55 -8.77
N ASP A 54 -19.18 4.44 -10.03
CA ASP A 54 -20.05 3.34 -10.47
C ASP A 54 -19.29 2.01 -10.47
N LYS A 55 -18.02 2.01 -10.89
CA LYS A 55 -17.15 0.84 -10.78
C LYS A 55 -16.97 0.41 -9.32
N ALA A 56 -16.71 1.34 -8.42
CA ALA A 56 -16.55 1.04 -6.99
C ALA A 56 -17.85 0.50 -6.36
N ALA A 57 -19.01 1.05 -6.74
CA ALA A 57 -20.30 0.52 -6.31
C ALA A 57 -20.52 -0.93 -6.78
N LYS A 58 -20.20 -1.22 -8.05
CA LYS A 58 -20.32 -2.57 -8.62
C LYS A 58 -19.37 -3.57 -7.96
N LEU A 59 -18.13 -3.16 -7.65
CA LEU A 59 -17.17 -3.98 -6.89
C LEU A 59 -17.66 -4.26 -5.47
N LEU A 60 -18.35 -3.29 -4.84
CA LEU A 60 -18.93 -3.46 -3.51
C LEU A 60 -20.07 -4.48 -3.51
N GLU A 61 -20.95 -4.44 -4.52
CA GLU A 61 -22.02 -5.43 -4.74
C GLU A 61 -21.46 -6.85 -4.94
N GLN A 62 -20.27 -6.96 -5.55
CA GLN A 62 -19.55 -8.23 -5.73
C GLN A 62 -18.78 -8.68 -4.48
N GLY A 63 -18.84 -7.92 -3.38
CA GLY A 63 -18.10 -8.22 -2.16
C GLY A 63 -16.59 -7.93 -2.23
N GLN A 64 -16.10 -7.28 -3.29
CA GLN A 64 -14.69 -6.92 -3.49
C GLN A 64 -14.37 -5.56 -2.83
N VAL A 65 -14.47 -5.52 -1.50
CA VAL A 65 -14.41 -4.28 -0.71
C VAL A 65 -13.04 -3.59 -0.83
N VAL A 66 -11.95 -4.35 -0.84
CA VAL A 66 -10.59 -3.78 -0.98
C VAL A 66 -10.40 -3.13 -2.34
N ARG A 67 -10.82 -3.78 -3.43
CA ARG A 67 -10.75 -3.22 -4.79
C ARG A 67 -11.66 -2.01 -4.98
N ALA A 68 -12.84 -2.02 -4.38
CA ALA A 68 -13.73 -0.85 -4.36
C ALA A 68 -13.06 0.34 -3.67
N ARG A 69 -12.38 0.10 -2.53
CA ARG A 69 -11.64 1.13 -1.81
C ARG A 69 -10.49 1.69 -2.62
N THR A 70 -9.69 0.83 -3.27
CA THR A 70 -8.55 1.29 -4.08
C THR A 70 -9.00 2.08 -5.31
N ALA A 71 -10.12 1.70 -5.93
CA ALA A 71 -10.71 2.47 -7.03
C ALA A 71 -11.12 3.89 -6.61
N LEU A 72 -11.66 4.07 -5.39
CA LEU A 72 -12.00 5.41 -4.89
C LEU A 72 -10.79 6.19 -4.38
N ALA A 73 -9.78 5.51 -3.86
CA ALA A 73 -8.56 6.16 -3.37
C ALA A 73 -7.84 6.92 -4.49
N SER A 74 -7.82 6.39 -5.71
CA SER A 74 -7.29 7.10 -6.88
C SER A 74 -7.99 8.45 -7.10
N LEU A 75 -9.33 8.47 -7.02
CA LEU A 75 -10.09 9.71 -7.19
C LEU A 75 -9.84 10.74 -6.07
N LEU A 76 -9.59 10.25 -4.84
CA LEU A 76 -9.32 11.10 -3.68
C LEU A 76 -7.89 11.65 -3.66
N ASN A 77 -6.93 10.90 -4.21
CA ASN A 77 -5.52 11.29 -4.26
C ASN A 77 -5.20 12.20 -5.46
N ASP A 78 -6.05 12.21 -6.49
CA ASP A 78 -5.93 13.18 -7.58
C ASP A 78 -6.33 14.57 -7.06
N ASP A 79 -5.34 15.47 -6.89
CA ASP A 79 -5.51 16.83 -6.33
C ASP A 79 -6.60 17.65 -7.06
N THR A 80 -6.79 17.38 -8.35
CA THR A 80 -7.83 18.00 -9.17
C THR A 80 -9.19 17.30 -9.07
N GLY A 81 -9.20 16.00 -8.76
CA GLY A 81 -10.39 15.16 -8.79
C GLY A 81 -11.44 15.61 -7.78
N GLY A 82 -11.03 15.87 -6.53
CA GLY A 82 -11.95 16.24 -5.45
C GLY A 82 -12.59 17.63 -5.60
N GLN A 83 -11.89 18.57 -6.23
CA GLN A 83 -12.36 19.96 -6.35
C GLN A 83 -13.42 20.15 -7.44
N LEU A 84 -13.38 19.31 -8.48
CA LEU A 84 -14.29 19.39 -9.62
C LEU A 84 -15.63 18.68 -9.39
N LEU A 85 -15.79 17.97 -8.27
CA LEU A 85 -17.02 17.23 -7.97
C LEU A 85 -18.16 18.16 -7.57
N SER A 86 -19.33 17.92 -8.16
CA SER A 86 -20.57 18.60 -7.73
C SER A 86 -20.90 18.26 -6.26
N ASN A 87 -21.70 19.10 -5.58
CA ASN A 87 -22.15 18.82 -4.21
C ASN A 87 -22.82 17.44 -4.09
N ARG A 88 -23.58 17.06 -5.11
CA ARG A 88 -24.27 15.77 -5.19
C ARG A 88 -23.28 14.61 -5.33
N GLU A 89 -22.25 14.76 -6.17
CA GLU A 89 -21.18 13.76 -6.32
C GLU A 89 -20.38 13.60 -5.03
N ARG A 90 -20.01 14.70 -4.37
CA ARG A 90 -19.29 14.64 -3.08
C ARG A 90 -20.11 13.92 -2.01
N GLN A 91 -21.41 14.19 -1.93
CA GLN A 91 -22.30 13.47 -1.02
C GLN A 91 -22.33 11.96 -1.36
N ARG A 92 -22.46 11.60 -2.65
CA ARG A 92 -22.46 10.21 -3.11
C ARG A 92 -21.14 9.50 -2.78
N LEU A 93 -20.00 10.14 -3.07
CA LEU A 93 -18.66 9.63 -2.76
C LEU A 93 -18.51 9.36 -1.25
N ASN A 94 -18.92 10.32 -0.41
CA ASN A 94 -18.87 10.19 1.04
C ASN A 94 -19.75 9.03 1.56
N SER A 95 -20.95 8.87 1.00
CA SER A 95 -21.82 7.73 1.33
C SER A 95 -21.18 6.39 0.94
N LEU A 96 -20.54 6.32 -0.23
CA LEU A 96 -19.88 5.11 -0.73
C LEU A 96 -18.66 4.74 0.12
N VAL A 97 -17.79 5.72 0.44
CA VAL A 97 -16.63 5.54 1.32
C VAL A 97 -17.06 5.07 2.71
N SER A 98 -18.13 5.65 3.26
CA SER A 98 -18.69 5.24 4.54
C SER A 98 -19.22 3.80 4.51
N SER A 99 -19.87 3.41 3.41
CA SER A 99 -20.35 2.04 3.21
C SER A 99 -19.19 1.02 3.17
N ILE A 100 -18.17 1.30 2.36
CA ILE A 100 -16.95 0.49 2.24
C ILE A 100 -16.25 0.35 3.59
N SER A 101 -16.15 1.45 4.36
CA SER A 101 -15.52 1.45 5.68
C SER A 101 -16.25 0.52 6.65
N ARG A 102 -17.58 0.63 6.73
CA ARG A 102 -18.41 -0.27 7.57
C ARG A 102 -18.26 -1.73 7.15
N GLN A 103 -18.31 -2.02 5.85
CA GLN A 103 -18.19 -3.39 5.35
C GLN A 103 -16.79 -3.97 5.59
N THR A 104 -15.73 -3.15 5.50
CA THR A 104 -14.36 -3.56 5.83
C THR A 104 -14.24 -3.93 7.31
N GLN A 105 -14.87 -3.16 8.20
CA GLN A 105 -14.85 -3.42 9.65
C GLN A 105 -15.63 -4.67 10.05
N SER A 106 -16.70 -5.01 9.31
CA SER A 106 -17.51 -6.21 9.57
C SER A 106 -17.00 -7.47 8.85
N MET A 107 -15.98 -7.36 7.99
CA MET A 107 -15.47 -8.47 7.20
C MET A 107 -14.61 -9.40 8.06
N ASP A 108 -14.67 -10.70 7.78
CA ASP A 108 -13.78 -11.67 8.40
C ASP A 108 -12.30 -11.31 8.11
N PRO A 109 -11.41 -11.28 9.12
CA PRO A 109 -10.02 -10.90 8.93
C PRO A 109 -9.26 -11.79 7.94
N VAL A 110 -9.62 -13.07 7.78
CA VAL A 110 -8.97 -13.95 6.79
C VAL A 110 -9.36 -13.52 5.38
N GLU A 111 -10.66 -13.30 5.14
CA GLU A 111 -11.15 -12.79 3.87
C GLU A 111 -10.57 -11.42 3.52
N LEU A 112 -10.50 -10.51 4.50
CA LEU A 112 -9.91 -9.18 4.30
C LEU A 112 -8.42 -9.27 3.91
N SER A 113 -7.66 -10.15 4.55
CA SER A 113 -6.24 -10.37 4.21
C SER A 113 -6.10 -10.98 2.81
N LEU A 114 -6.98 -11.89 2.43
CA LEU A 114 -6.99 -12.49 1.09
C LEU A 114 -7.31 -11.45 0.01
N GLN A 115 -8.35 -10.62 0.18
CA GLN A 115 -8.67 -9.55 -0.77
C GLN A 115 -7.55 -8.50 -0.88
N ARG A 116 -6.82 -8.23 0.22
CA ARG A 116 -5.62 -7.38 0.18
C ARG A 116 -4.51 -8.03 -0.64
N ALA A 117 -4.25 -9.32 -0.43
CA ALA A 117 -3.26 -10.04 -1.21
C ALA A 117 -3.56 -10.03 -2.72
N GLU A 118 -4.82 -10.25 -3.09
CA GLU A 118 -5.28 -10.19 -4.48
C GLU A 118 -5.07 -8.79 -5.08
N ASN A 119 -5.54 -7.75 -4.39
CA ASN A 119 -5.36 -6.38 -4.87
C ASN A 119 -3.88 -5.99 -4.98
N ASP A 120 -3.05 -6.39 -4.02
CA ASP A 120 -1.62 -6.11 -4.05
C ASP A 120 -0.92 -6.86 -5.19
N ALA A 121 -1.29 -8.11 -5.45
CA ALA A 121 -0.77 -8.87 -6.59
C ALA A 121 -1.16 -8.21 -7.92
N ASP A 122 -2.41 -7.76 -8.07
CA ASP A 122 -2.88 -7.03 -9.26
C ASP A 122 -2.12 -5.72 -9.48
N GLN A 123 -1.76 -5.03 -8.40
CA GLN A 123 -0.97 -3.80 -8.43
C GLN A 123 0.54 -4.05 -8.58
N GLY A 124 0.99 -5.30 -8.67
CA GLY A 124 2.41 -5.64 -8.71
C GLY A 124 3.17 -5.44 -7.39
N ASN A 125 2.46 -5.25 -6.26
CA ASN A 125 2.99 -5.20 -4.90
C ASN A 125 3.21 -6.62 -4.35
N ILE A 126 4.06 -7.40 -5.00
CA ILE A 126 4.22 -8.83 -4.70
C ILE A 126 4.68 -9.07 -3.26
N ARG A 127 5.58 -8.23 -2.73
CA ARG A 127 6.05 -8.35 -1.33
C ARG A 127 4.91 -8.23 -0.31
N SER A 128 4.03 -7.25 -0.48
CA SER A 128 2.87 -7.04 0.39
C SER A 128 1.85 -8.16 0.21
N ALA A 129 1.63 -8.59 -1.03
CA ALA A 129 0.73 -9.70 -1.35
C ALA A 129 1.16 -10.98 -0.60
N GLU A 130 2.44 -11.36 -0.67
CA GLU A 130 2.96 -12.55 0.01
C GLU A 130 2.86 -12.46 1.53
N ALA A 131 3.08 -11.27 2.13
CA ALA A 131 2.90 -11.07 3.56
C ALA A 131 1.44 -11.31 3.98
N HIS A 132 0.48 -10.83 3.18
CA HIS A 132 -0.94 -11.08 3.41
C HIS A 132 -1.33 -12.54 3.20
N LEU A 133 -0.78 -13.22 2.18
CA LEU A 133 -0.99 -14.66 1.97
C LEU A 133 -0.45 -15.48 3.14
N GLN A 134 0.72 -15.11 3.69
CA GLN A 134 1.29 -15.81 4.84
C GLN A 134 0.37 -15.70 6.08
N SER A 135 -0.31 -14.56 6.26
CA SER A 135 -1.32 -14.39 7.31
C SER A 135 -2.52 -15.33 7.11
N VAL A 136 -2.98 -15.51 5.87
CA VAL A 136 -4.10 -16.42 5.55
C VAL A 136 -3.71 -17.87 5.78
N VAL A 137 -2.54 -18.30 5.28
CA VAL A 137 -2.02 -19.68 5.44
C VAL A 137 -1.83 -20.07 6.91
N ARG A 138 -1.42 -19.12 7.76
CA ARG A 138 -1.29 -19.36 9.21
C ARG A 138 -2.63 -19.47 9.93
N SER A 139 -3.72 -19.00 9.32
CA SER A 139 -5.05 -19.05 9.93
C SER A 139 -5.66 -20.45 9.80
N ARG A 140 -6.03 -21.05 10.94
CA ARG A 140 -6.77 -22.32 10.96
C ARG A 140 -8.22 -22.21 10.49
N LYS A 141 -8.72 -20.99 10.28
CA LYS A 141 -10.11 -20.70 9.89
C LYS A 141 -10.31 -20.63 8.37
N ALA A 142 -9.23 -20.74 7.58
CA ALA A 142 -9.32 -20.67 6.13
C ALA A 142 -10.11 -21.87 5.57
N ASN A 143 -11.11 -21.60 4.74
CA ASN A 143 -11.91 -22.64 4.08
C ASN A 143 -11.26 -23.11 2.77
N THR A 144 -11.82 -24.16 2.15
CA THR A 144 -11.29 -24.75 0.90
C THR A 144 -11.27 -23.76 -0.27
N GLU A 145 -12.28 -22.90 -0.39
CA GLU A 145 -12.35 -21.88 -1.47
C GLU A 145 -11.29 -20.80 -1.29
N GLN A 146 -11.07 -20.35 -0.06
CA GLN A 146 -10.01 -19.41 0.29
C GLN A 146 -8.63 -19.99 0.03
N ASN A 147 -8.42 -21.28 0.33
CA ASN A 147 -7.16 -21.96 0.01
C ASN A 147 -6.93 -22.03 -1.50
N ALA A 148 -7.97 -22.31 -2.30
CA ALA A 148 -7.85 -22.28 -3.76
C ALA A 148 -7.47 -20.88 -4.29
N ARG A 149 -8.08 -19.81 -3.73
CA ARG A 149 -7.70 -18.42 -4.05
C ARG A 149 -6.27 -18.09 -3.63
N VAL A 150 -5.82 -18.54 -2.47
CA VAL A 150 -4.42 -18.38 -2.01
C VAL A 150 -3.44 -18.97 -3.01
N GLU A 151 -3.70 -20.18 -3.51
CA GLU A 151 -2.82 -20.81 -4.51
C GLU A 151 -2.85 -20.06 -5.85
N ALA A 152 -4.01 -19.56 -6.27
CA ALA A 152 -4.11 -18.73 -7.47
C ALA A 152 -3.27 -17.44 -7.35
N VAL A 153 -3.36 -16.72 -6.21
CA VAL A 153 -2.56 -15.52 -5.98
C VAL A 153 -1.07 -15.85 -5.89
N ARG A 154 -0.70 -16.95 -5.22
CA ARG A 154 0.70 -17.39 -5.14
C ARG A 154 1.28 -17.69 -6.52
N SER A 155 0.52 -18.35 -7.39
CA SER A 155 0.92 -18.61 -8.78
C SER A 155 1.16 -17.30 -9.55
N THR A 156 0.27 -16.32 -9.41
CA THR A 156 0.45 -14.97 -9.98
C THR A 156 1.71 -14.30 -9.46
N CYS A 157 1.96 -14.33 -8.15
CA CYS A 157 3.17 -13.77 -7.54
C CYS A 157 4.45 -14.42 -8.12
N GLN A 158 4.48 -15.74 -8.23
CA GLN A 158 5.62 -16.48 -8.76
C GLN A 158 5.87 -16.17 -10.25
N SER A 159 4.81 -16.06 -11.05
CA SER A 159 4.89 -15.68 -12.46
C SER A 159 5.47 -14.26 -12.63
N THR A 160 4.99 -13.31 -11.83
CA THR A 160 5.49 -11.93 -11.84
C THR A 160 6.96 -11.86 -11.42
N LYS A 161 7.36 -12.59 -10.37
CA LYS A 161 8.76 -12.69 -9.95
C LYS A 161 9.65 -13.25 -11.06
N SER A 162 9.23 -14.34 -11.71
CA SER A 162 9.98 -14.96 -12.80
C SER A 162 10.15 -14.02 -14.00
N THR A 163 9.14 -13.19 -14.27
CA THR A 163 9.19 -12.18 -15.34
C THR A 163 10.10 -10.99 -14.98
N MET A 164 10.18 -10.64 -13.70
CA MET A 164 10.96 -9.50 -13.23
C MET A 164 12.43 -9.84 -12.96
N ALA A 165 12.73 -11.07 -12.53
CA ALA A 165 14.08 -11.52 -12.16
C ALA A 165 15.18 -11.12 -13.19
N PRO A 166 15.03 -11.39 -14.50
CA PRO A 166 16.09 -11.03 -15.46
C PRO A 166 16.21 -9.52 -15.73
N LYS A 167 15.30 -8.68 -15.22
CA LYS A 167 15.29 -7.23 -15.44
C LYS A 167 15.97 -6.44 -14.31
N VAL A 168 16.24 -7.07 -13.17
CA VAL A 168 16.72 -6.40 -11.96
C VAL A 168 18.03 -5.64 -12.21
N ASP A 169 19.02 -6.29 -12.83
CA ASP A 169 20.32 -5.66 -13.09
C ASP A 169 20.21 -4.46 -14.03
N GLY A 170 19.34 -4.57 -15.04
CA GLY A 170 19.05 -3.47 -15.96
C GLY A 170 18.39 -2.29 -15.25
N LEU A 171 17.43 -2.54 -14.35
CA LEU A 171 16.76 -1.51 -13.57
C LEU A 171 17.69 -0.84 -12.56
N LEU A 172 18.60 -1.58 -11.90
CA LEU A 172 19.61 -1.00 -11.01
C LEU A 172 20.56 -0.07 -11.77
N THR A 173 21.02 -0.52 -12.95
CA THR A 173 21.88 0.29 -13.84
C THR A 173 21.17 1.54 -14.33
N ALA A 174 19.89 1.43 -14.71
CA ALA A 174 19.07 2.56 -15.13
C ALA A 174 18.87 3.57 -13.99
N ALA A 175 18.51 3.10 -12.79
CA ALA A 175 18.33 3.94 -11.61
C ALA A 175 19.61 4.73 -11.26
N GLU A 176 20.77 4.06 -11.34
CA GLU A 176 22.06 4.72 -11.13
C GLU A 176 22.34 5.80 -12.18
N SER A 177 22.07 5.51 -13.46
CA SER A 177 22.19 6.51 -14.55
C SER A 177 21.26 7.69 -14.33
N HIS A 178 20.00 7.43 -13.95
CA HIS A 178 19.01 8.47 -13.68
C HIS A 178 19.45 9.38 -12.54
N LEU A 179 20.05 8.83 -11.48
CA LEU A 179 20.64 9.63 -10.41
C LEU A 179 21.83 10.47 -10.87
N ARG A 180 22.72 9.92 -11.71
CA ARG A 180 23.84 10.68 -12.29
C ARG A 180 23.36 11.87 -13.13
N ASP A 181 22.22 11.71 -13.81
CA ASP A 181 21.61 12.74 -14.65
C ASP A 181 20.71 13.72 -13.85
N GLY A 182 20.60 13.56 -12.52
CA GLY A 182 19.71 14.37 -11.67
C GLY A 182 18.22 14.05 -11.81
N ARG A 183 17.85 12.98 -12.53
CA ARG A 183 16.46 12.49 -12.70
C ARG A 183 16.02 11.62 -11.52
N VAL A 184 15.90 12.24 -10.35
CA VAL A 184 15.61 11.54 -9.08
C VAL A 184 14.25 10.83 -9.09
N ALA A 185 13.23 11.43 -9.72
CA ALA A 185 11.89 10.83 -9.79
C ALA A 185 11.89 9.51 -10.57
N ASP A 186 12.60 9.46 -11.70
CA ASP A 186 12.69 8.24 -12.50
C ASP A 186 13.49 7.15 -11.78
N ALA A 187 14.61 7.50 -11.13
CA ALA A 187 15.36 6.57 -10.30
C ALA A 187 14.50 5.96 -9.17
N LYS A 188 13.68 6.79 -8.50
CA LYS A 188 12.72 6.31 -7.49
C LYS A 188 11.72 5.32 -8.07
N ASN A 189 11.21 5.58 -9.27
CA ASN A 189 10.26 4.68 -9.94
C ASN A 189 10.90 3.32 -10.23
N ASP A 190 12.13 3.31 -10.73
CA ASP A 190 12.88 2.07 -11.01
C ASP A 190 13.14 1.26 -9.73
N LEU A 191 13.64 1.91 -8.66
CA LEU A 191 13.85 1.23 -7.37
C LEU A 191 12.55 0.79 -6.71
N THR A 192 11.47 1.58 -6.83
CA THR A 192 10.15 1.19 -6.33
C THR A 192 9.63 -0.04 -7.05
N SER A 193 9.84 -0.15 -8.37
CA SER A 193 9.50 -1.34 -9.15
C SER A 193 10.24 -2.59 -8.63
N ILE A 194 11.55 -2.47 -8.38
CA ILE A 194 12.36 -3.54 -7.78
C ILE A 194 11.83 -3.91 -6.38
N GLY A 195 11.61 -2.92 -5.51
CA GLY A 195 11.14 -3.15 -4.14
C GLY A 195 9.75 -3.80 -4.06
N ARG A 196 8.86 -3.48 -5.01
CA ARG A 196 7.50 -4.06 -5.12
C ARG A 196 7.51 -5.49 -5.65
N SER A 197 8.50 -5.85 -6.46
CA SER A 197 8.61 -7.19 -7.09
C SER A 197 8.71 -8.35 -6.11
N GLY A 198 9.09 -8.10 -4.85
CA GLY A 198 9.25 -9.13 -3.83
C GLY A 198 10.37 -10.13 -4.12
N LEU A 199 11.27 -9.81 -5.06
CA LEU A 199 12.47 -10.59 -5.32
C LEU A 199 13.42 -10.48 -4.11
N VAL A 200 14.06 -11.60 -3.78
CA VAL A 200 15.16 -11.61 -2.82
C VAL A 200 16.40 -11.17 -3.58
N LEU A 201 16.89 -9.98 -3.25
CA LEU A 201 18.14 -9.46 -3.80
C LEU A 201 19.31 -10.05 -3.01
N GLU A 202 20.33 -10.54 -3.71
CA GLU A 202 21.51 -11.17 -3.10
C GLU A 202 22.78 -10.41 -3.45
N GLY A 203 23.78 -10.50 -2.56
CA GLY A 203 25.13 -9.95 -2.78
C GLY A 203 25.15 -8.50 -3.25
N ASP A 204 25.77 -8.29 -4.42
CA ASP A 204 25.98 -6.96 -5.00
C ASP A 204 24.67 -6.24 -5.35
N GLN A 205 23.62 -6.96 -5.76
CA GLN A 205 22.32 -6.36 -6.10
C GLN A 205 21.69 -5.66 -4.89
N LEU A 206 21.74 -6.31 -3.72
CA LEU A 206 21.20 -5.75 -2.49
C LEU A 206 22.04 -4.55 -2.02
N ALA A 207 23.36 -4.64 -2.12
CA ALA A 207 24.26 -3.54 -1.78
C ALA A 207 24.02 -2.31 -2.68
N SER A 208 23.90 -2.52 -3.99
CA SER A 208 23.57 -1.46 -4.95
C SER A 208 22.19 -0.85 -4.68
N PHE A 209 21.17 -1.68 -4.45
CA PHE A 209 19.83 -1.20 -4.13
C PHE A 209 19.82 -0.28 -2.90
N ASN A 210 20.40 -0.73 -1.79
CA ASN A 210 20.46 0.05 -0.54
C ASN A 210 21.26 1.34 -0.74
N SER A 211 22.43 1.28 -1.40
CA SER A 211 23.25 2.45 -1.67
C SER A 211 22.51 3.50 -2.50
N LEU A 212 21.73 3.08 -3.50
CA LEU A 212 20.94 4.00 -4.32
C LEU A 212 19.77 4.61 -3.54
N THR A 213 19.10 3.82 -2.69
CA THR A 213 18.05 4.33 -1.79
C THR A 213 18.59 5.38 -0.83
N ASP A 214 19.73 5.10 -0.16
CA ASP A 214 20.35 6.04 0.78
C ASP A 214 20.75 7.37 0.09
N ARG A 215 21.26 7.29 -1.14
CA ARG A 215 21.59 8.47 -1.95
C ARG A 215 20.37 9.30 -2.31
N ILE A 216 19.25 8.65 -2.64
CA ILE A 216 17.99 9.34 -2.91
C ILE A 216 17.50 10.08 -1.66
N ASP A 217 17.51 9.41 -0.51
CA ASP A 217 17.09 9.99 0.76
C ASP A 217 17.95 11.20 1.15
N GLN A 218 19.26 11.13 0.90
CA GLN A 218 20.17 12.25 1.10
C GLN A 218 19.85 13.45 0.18
N ILE A 219 19.54 13.19 -1.09
CA ILE A 219 19.14 14.25 -2.04
C ILE A 219 17.82 14.89 -1.59
N ASP A 220 16.83 14.09 -1.21
CA ASP A 220 15.54 14.57 -0.72
C ASP A 220 15.70 15.43 0.55
N ALA A 221 16.49 14.98 1.52
CA ALA A 221 16.78 15.74 2.73
C ALA A 221 17.41 17.10 2.40
N SER A 222 18.40 17.12 1.50
CA SER A 222 19.05 18.37 1.08
C SER A 222 18.13 19.33 0.31
N ASN A 223 17.12 18.82 -0.38
CA ASN A 223 16.12 19.63 -1.07
C ASN A 223 15.09 20.22 -0.11
N LEU A 224 14.70 19.46 0.93
CA LEU A 224 13.81 19.96 1.98
C LEU A 224 14.44 21.14 2.72
N ASP A 225 15.74 21.08 3.04
CA ASP A 225 16.45 22.18 3.70
C ASP A 225 16.44 23.47 2.86
N LYS A 226 16.60 23.35 1.53
CA LYS A 226 16.54 24.51 0.62
C LYS A 226 15.15 25.14 0.56
N VAL A 227 14.10 24.32 0.53
CA VAL A 227 12.71 24.80 0.55
C VAL A 227 12.39 25.45 1.89
N ALA A 228 12.84 24.84 3.00
CA ALA A 228 12.62 25.37 4.35
C ALA A 228 13.29 26.74 4.55
N LEU A 229 14.53 26.92 4.07
CA LEU A 229 15.21 28.22 4.15
C LEU A 229 14.48 29.31 3.35
N GLY A 230 14.02 29.01 2.13
CA GLY A 230 13.31 29.98 1.29
C GLY A 230 11.94 30.41 1.85
N VAL A 231 11.26 29.51 2.57
CA VAL A 231 9.97 29.82 3.23
C VAL A 231 10.18 30.65 4.50
N LEU A 232 11.28 30.45 5.23
CA LEU A 232 11.58 31.21 6.45
C LEU A 232 12.08 32.65 6.18
N GLU A 233 12.82 32.89 5.09
CA GLU A 233 13.24 34.24 4.70
C GLU A 233 12.10 35.10 4.12
N SER A 234 10.98 34.49 3.71
CA SER A 234 9.88 35.17 3.02
C SER A 234 8.77 35.71 3.94
N GLN A 235 8.92 35.65 5.27
CA GLN A 235 7.95 36.25 6.20
C GLN A 235 8.60 37.20 7.22
N PRO A 236 8.85 38.48 6.85
CA PRO A 236 9.03 39.56 7.82
C PRO A 236 7.68 39.92 8.46
N GLY A 237 7.04 38.96 9.12
CA GLY A 237 5.84 39.14 9.93
C GLY A 237 6.23 39.28 11.39
N VAL A 238 6.18 40.50 11.93
CA VAL A 238 6.35 40.76 13.37
C VAL A 238 5.27 39.96 14.13
N VAL A 239 5.64 38.80 14.65
CA VAL A 239 4.82 38.07 15.62
C VAL A 239 4.75 38.95 16.86
N LYS A 240 3.68 39.74 16.98
CA LYS A 240 3.31 40.35 18.25
C LYS A 240 3.12 39.19 19.22
N LYS A 241 4.07 39.03 20.15
CA LYS A 241 3.98 38.08 21.25
C LYS A 241 2.63 38.33 21.92
N ARG A 242 1.65 37.46 21.67
CA ARG A 242 0.44 37.41 22.47
C ARG A 242 0.94 37.06 23.88
N PRO A 243 0.74 37.90 24.89
CA PRO A 243 1.17 37.61 26.24
C PRO A 243 0.60 36.24 26.62
N ILE A 244 1.52 35.32 26.90
CA ILE A 244 1.19 34.02 27.46
C ILE A 244 0.72 34.34 28.87
N ASP A 245 -0.56 34.15 29.11
CA ASP A 245 -1.14 34.24 30.44
C ASP A 245 -0.59 33.05 31.25
N PRO A 246 0.28 33.28 32.25
CA PRO A 246 0.90 32.19 33.01
C PRO A 246 -0.07 31.48 33.96
N TYR A 247 -1.35 31.88 33.97
CA TYR A 247 -2.40 31.37 34.84
C TYR A 247 -3.57 30.73 34.08
N ARG A 248 -3.31 30.06 32.95
CA ARG A 248 -4.29 29.05 32.49
C ARG A 248 -4.03 27.76 33.23
N ASP A 249 -4.57 27.72 34.44
CA ASP A 249 -4.59 26.59 35.33
C ASP A 249 -4.98 25.32 34.57
N ASN A 250 -4.09 24.32 34.63
CA ASN A 250 -4.40 22.93 34.34
C ASN A 250 -5.20 22.36 35.51
N GLU A 251 -6.30 23.00 35.87
CA GLU A 251 -7.30 22.39 36.75
C GLU A 251 -8.13 21.42 35.90
N ASP A 252 -8.24 20.18 36.40
CA ASP A 252 -9.11 19.09 35.92
C ASP A 252 -8.58 18.09 34.87
N ALA A 253 -7.27 17.88 34.76
CA ALA A 253 -6.78 16.55 34.38
C ALA A 253 -6.69 15.67 35.64
N LYS A 254 -7.86 15.23 36.16
CA LYS A 254 -7.90 14.16 37.17
C LYS A 254 -7.09 12.98 36.62
N PRO A 255 -6.12 12.44 37.39
CA PRO A 255 -5.53 11.16 37.05
C PRO A 255 -6.68 10.15 36.93
N SER A 256 -6.92 9.66 35.70
CA SER A 256 -7.77 8.50 35.51
C SER A 256 -7.11 7.39 36.32
N ASP A 257 -7.77 6.97 37.39
CA ASP A 257 -7.40 5.81 38.18
C ASP A 257 -7.02 4.69 37.22
N ALA A 258 -5.78 4.23 37.35
CA ALA A 258 -5.35 2.98 36.76
C ALA A 258 -6.37 1.91 37.19
N PRO A 259 -6.89 1.09 36.25
CA PRO A 259 -7.67 -0.08 36.62
C PRO A 259 -6.87 -0.86 37.66
N ALA A 260 -7.44 -0.95 38.87
CA ALA A 260 -6.93 -1.79 39.93
C ALA A 260 -6.61 -3.17 39.34
N GLU A 261 -5.40 -3.66 39.62
CA GLU A 261 -5.03 -5.04 39.39
C GLU A 261 -6.19 -5.92 39.84
N ALA A 262 -6.83 -6.57 38.86
CA ALA A 262 -7.75 -7.64 39.17
C ALA A 262 -6.96 -8.65 40.03
N PRO A 263 -7.52 -9.08 41.17
CA PRO A 263 -6.88 -10.08 42.01
C PRO A 263 -6.48 -11.26 41.15
N ALA A 264 -5.24 -11.72 41.35
CA ALA A 264 -4.69 -12.92 40.76
C ALA A 264 -5.77 -14.02 40.78
N ALA A 265 -6.34 -14.31 39.61
CA ALA A 265 -7.19 -15.45 39.44
C ALA A 265 -6.33 -16.66 39.79
N GLU A 266 -6.71 -17.33 40.87
CA GLU A 266 -6.21 -18.63 41.27
C GLU A 266 -6.05 -19.49 40.02
N THR A 267 -4.81 -19.88 39.76
CA THR A 267 -4.45 -20.85 38.73
C THR A 267 -5.42 -22.03 38.86
N PRO A 268 -6.31 -22.27 37.88
CA PRO A 268 -7.10 -23.48 37.87
C PRO A 268 -6.12 -24.65 37.92
N ALA A 269 -6.28 -25.48 38.94
CA ALA A 269 -5.52 -26.70 39.11
C ALA A 269 -5.46 -27.43 37.77
N GLU A 270 -4.23 -27.70 37.35
CA GLU A 270 -3.89 -28.55 36.21
C GLU A 270 -4.76 -29.81 36.29
N PRO A 271 -5.68 -30.03 35.33
CA PRO A 271 -6.44 -31.26 35.28
C PRO A 271 -5.42 -32.39 35.15
N ALA A 272 -5.42 -33.28 36.14
CA ALA A 272 -4.63 -34.49 36.15
C ALA A 272 -4.67 -35.13 34.76
N ALA A 273 -3.47 -35.40 34.21
CA ALA A 273 -3.32 -36.08 32.95
C ALA A 273 -4.20 -37.35 32.96
N PRO A 274 -5.05 -37.56 31.93
CA PRO A 274 -5.77 -38.81 31.81
C PRO A 274 -4.76 -39.95 31.74
N GLU A 275 -4.86 -40.87 32.71
CA GLU A 275 -4.11 -42.12 32.72
C GLU A 275 -4.21 -42.76 31.33
N ALA A 276 -3.04 -42.99 30.73
CA ALA A 276 -2.92 -43.73 29.49
C ALA A 276 -3.57 -45.10 29.69
N THR A 277 -4.75 -45.26 29.10
CA THR A 277 -5.43 -46.55 29.01
C THR A 277 -4.55 -47.44 28.15
N GLN A 278 -3.88 -48.41 28.80
CA GLN A 278 -3.09 -49.42 28.12
C GLN A 278 -3.97 -50.10 27.08
N PRO A 279 -3.53 -50.19 25.80
CA PRO A 279 -4.24 -50.99 24.82
C PRO A 279 -4.27 -52.45 25.28
N PRO A 280 -5.42 -53.14 25.14
CA PRO A 280 -5.57 -54.54 25.53
C PRO A 280 -4.54 -55.41 24.80
N ALA A 281 -3.85 -56.25 25.58
CA ALA A 281 -2.84 -57.18 25.11
C ALA A 281 -3.39 -58.08 23.99
N GLU A 282 -2.63 -58.13 22.90
CA GLU A 282 -2.89 -58.96 21.74
C GLU A 282 -2.83 -60.46 22.14
N PRO A 283 -3.87 -61.26 21.85
CA PRO A 283 -3.90 -62.67 22.20
C PRO A 283 -2.86 -63.47 21.39
N PRO A 284 -2.20 -64.47 22.00
CA PRO A 284 -1.15 -65.26 21.36
C PRO A 284 -1.69 -66.05 20.17
N ALA A 285 -0.99 -65.94 19.04
CA ALA A 285 -1.27 -66.68 17.82
C ALA A 285 -1.26 -68.19 18.07
N GLN A 286 -2.35 -68.86 17.70
CA GLN A 286 -2.43 -70.32 17.70
C GLN A 286 -1.54 -70.89 16.59
N PRO A 287 -0.76 -71.96 16.86
CA PRO A 287 0.06 -72.61 15.86
C PRO A 287 -0.81 -73.39 14.85
N PRO A 288 -0.37 -73.46 13.58
CA PRO A 288 -1.05 -74.23 12.54
C PRO A 288 -0.93 -75.74 12.80
N ALA A 289 -2.03 -76.46 12.50
CA ALA A 289 -2.15 -77.91 12.58
C ALA A 289 -1.47 -78.64 11.40
#